data_AF-A0A849WJX2-F1
#
_entry.id   AF-A0A849WJX2-F1
#
_cell.length_a   1.000
_cell.length_b   1.000
_cell.length_c   1.000
_cell.angle_alpha   90.00
_cell.angle_beta   90.00
_cell.angle_gamma   90.00
#
_symmetry.space_group_name_H-M   'P 1'
#
loop_
_entity.id
_entity.type
_entity.pdbx_description
1 polymer ?
#
loop_
_entity_poly.entity_id
_entity_poly.type
_entity_poly.pdbx_seq_one_letter_code
_entity_poly.pdbx_strand_id
1 'polypeptide(L)'
;MAKSILLFSFTSVLLLCISAYSEEKWDESYDGRNIQAIQSMFSGIDNLIWEENWDAVNSQLNSMKYRMGEFERRGFVSHPRVLEVKKIFEEYKKIAETRSPIKPEEKGKVVYVSLEKGVAKKGGSKQKPAKYLWRTLSEVQAGNEIYISGHIEGQQGCGYEDLTKAYVTLKGGFSSDFANWNPTEFPTVFRRGQNSKMTSLNNCLLQVSNIANGIVLDALIFDFASHNVYERNGNINIRMSSSYPAVKLNFSKKIWIRNCVFLNAPSGGLELLGTAEGAEAIVENCLFLNCASFGLKISGISGTKFIVRNNTFSLIQMGSGGSYTDPGKAIYLATDEDSLEAMGNIFAYCDVAVFCRYKNLNFTLKDNSVHCMTKAFLSCQQKDQKVYSTVEELDELDVKGEMENNVKLDPELNLDGLSLLKYLKNIDLKGIEKDVLDKEIERLKAQGISLVEQPKTAEKPVEEKKAEDPFNFFAKKESEMAKKEAEKKANEKEAQGGTSYYLQAYPWEKVWAFPLNPGCKAGAAKPMR
;
A
#
# COMPACT_ATOMS: atom_id res chain seq x y z
N MET A 1 -8.66 24.13 -6.27
CA MET A 1 -9.30 25.46 -6.08
C MET A 1 -8.61 26.59 -6.84
N ALA A 2 -7.38 27.02 -6.51
CA ALA A 2 -6.76 28.20 -7.15
C ALA A 2 -6.61 28.13 -8.69
N LYS A 3 -6.35 26.94 -9.26
CA LYS A 3 -6.31 26.75 -10.73
C LYS A 3 -7.70 26.57 -11.37
N SER A 4 -8.71 26.15 -10.61
CA SER A 4 -10.10 26.02 -11.06
C SER A 4 -10.78 27.38 -11.19
N ILE A 5 -10.41 28.34 -10.32
CA ILE A 5 -10.80 29.75 -10.43
C ILE A 5 -10.24 30.39 -11.71
N LEU A 6 -9.04 29.96 -12.15
CA LEU A 6 -8.43 30.45 -13.37
C LEU A 6 -9.18 30.00 -14.64
N LEU A 7 -9.60 28.73 -14.74
CA LEU A 7 -10.37 28.25 -15.90
C LEU A 7 -11.75 28.94 -16.01
N PHE A 8 -12.48 29.05 -14.89
CA PHE A 8 -13.79 29.71 -14.88
C PHE A 8 -13.72 31.20 -15.28
N SER A 9 -12.58 31.85 -14.99
CA SER A 9 -12.33 33.24 -15.41
C SER A 9 -12.08 33.38 -16.92
N PHE A 10 -11.49 32.37 -17.57
CA PHE A 10 -11.15 32.43 -18.99
C PHE A 10 -12.39 32.32 -19.90
N THR A 11 -13.30 31.38 -19.62
CA THR A 11 -14.55 31.22 -20.40
C THR A 11 -15.47 32.43 -20.26
N SER A 12 -15.53 32.99 -19.06
CA SER A 12 -16.34 34.19 -18.76
C SER A 12 -15.79 35.45 -19.46
N VAL A 13 -14.47 35.63 -19.46
CA VAL A 13 -13.82 36.74 -20.19
C VAL A 13 -13.94 36.56 -21.71
N LEU A 14 -13.88 35.32 -22.21
CA LEU A 14 -14.07 35.02 -23.63
C LEU A 14 -15.51 35.30 -24.11
N LEU A 15 -16.51 34.92 -23.31
CA LEU A 15 -17.92 35.22 -23.58
C LEU A 15 -18.14 36.73 -23.66
N LEU A 16 -17.54 37.50 -22.76
CA LEU A 16 -17.58 38.97 -22.75
C LEU A 16 -16.84 39.60 -23.95
N CYS A 17 -15.66 39.10 -24.31
CA CYS A 17 -14.90 39.61 -25.45
C CYS A 17 -15.56 39.30 -26.80
N ILE A 18 -16.24 38.15 -26.93
CA ILE A 18 -16.94 37.80 -28.18
C ILE A 18 -18.29 38.50 -28.28
N SER A 19 -19.03 38.68 -27.16
CA SER A 19 -20.30 39.41 -27.16
C SER A 19 -20.11 40.91 -27.41
N ALA A 20 -19.05 41.53 -26.88
CA ALA A 20 -18.78 42.95 -27.07
C ALA A 20 -18.44 43.34 -28.53
N TYR A 21 -18.14 42.36 -29.39
CA TYR A 21 -17.74 42.59 -30.78
C TYR A 21 -18.78 42.07 -31.79
N SER A 22 -19.92 41.51 -31.36
CA SER A 22 -20.97 41.02 -32.27
C SER A 22 -21.84 42.13 -32.89
N GLU A 23 -21.61 43.41 -32.55
CA GLU A 23 -22.39 44.53 -33.09
C GLU A 23 -21.91 45.00 -34.48
N GLU A 24 -20.69 44.66 -34.92
CA GLU A 24 -20.21 45.00 -36.26
C GLU A 24 -20.25 43.81 -37.23
N LYS A 25 -21.34 43.76 -38.04
CA LYS A 25 -21.48 43.07 -39.33
C LYS A 25 -20.96 41.63 -39.43
N TRP A 26 -21.38 40.76 -38.51
CA TRP A 26 -21.51 39.34 -38.83
C TRP A 26 -22.99 39.05 -39.00
N ASP A 27 -23.46 39.17 -40.24
CA ASP A 27 -24.81 38.80 -40.65
C ASP A 27 -25.09 37.34 -40.26
N GLU A 28 -26.36 36.94 -40.15
CA GLU A 28 -26.85 35.58 -39.80
C GLU A 28 -26.41 34.45 -40.77
N SER A 29 -25.44 34.77 -41.61
CA SER A 29 -24.58 33.89 -42.38
C SER A 29 -24.09 32.66 -41.58
N TYR A 30 -23.77 31.62 -42.34
CA TYR A 30 -23.22 30.34 -41.88
C TYR A 30 -22.05 30.48 -40.89
N ASP A 31 -21.30 31.58 -40.96
CA ASP A 31 -20.09 31.78 -40.17
C ASP A 31 -20.39 32.22 -38.72
N GLY A 32 -21.48 32.99 -38.49
CA GLY A 32 -21.97 33.31 -37.15
C GLY A 32 -22.44 32.07 -36.37
N ARG A 33 -23.11 31.15 -37.07
CA ARG A 33 -23.54 29.85 -36.51
C ARG A 33 -22.37 28.96 -36.12
N ASN A 34 -21.27 28.97 -36.87
CA ASN A 34 -20.07 28.21 -36.51
C ASN A 34 -19.33 28.78 -35.29
N ILE A 35 -19.27 30.11 -35.15
CA ILE A 35 -18.70 30.73 -33.95
C ILE A 35 -19.54 30.39 -32.72
N GLN A 36 -20.87 30.53 -32.78
CA GLN A 36 -21.76 30.17 -31.68
C GLN A 36 -21.65 28.68 -31.31
N ALA A 37 -21.53 27.79 -32.30
CA ALA A 37 -21.31 26.37 -32.06
C ALA A 37 -19.98 26.10 -31.33
N ILE A 38 -18.88 26.76 -31.74
CA ILE A 38 -17.57 26.67 -31.08
C ILE A 38 -17.65 27.19 -29.64
N GLN A 39 -18.37 28.29 -29.40
CA GLN A 39 -18.57 28.82 -28.05
C GLN A 39 -19.32 27.84 -27.16
N SER A 40 -20.42 27.26 -27.66
CA SER A 40 -21.17 26.24 -26.93
C SER A 40 -20.33 24.99 -26.63
N MET A 41 -19.41 24.63 -27.53
CA MET A 41 -18.46 23.54 -27.30
C MET A 41 -17.43 23.87 -26.19
N PHE A 42 -16.90 25.10 -26.11
CA PHE A 42 -15.99 25.45 -25.00
C PHE A 42 -16.68 25.33 -23.63
N SER A 43 -17.91 25.84 -23.50
CA SER A 43 -18.69 25.67 -22.27
C SER A 43 -18.96 24.21 -21.94
N GLY A 44 -19.18 23.38 -22.97
CA GLY A 44 -19.30 21.92 -22.82
C GLY A 44 -18.01 21.27 -22.33
N ILE A 45 -16.86 21.64 -22.90
CA ILE A 45 -15.54 21.11 -22.53
C ILE A 45 -15.21 21.42 -21.07
N ASP A 46 -15.52 22.61 -20.55
CA ASP A 46 -15.26 22.93 -19.14
C ASP A 46 -16.02 21.99 -18.19
N ASN A 47 -17.30 21.72 -18.49
CA ASN A 47 -18.09 20.76 -17.73
C ASN A 47 -17.53 19.34 -17.88
N LEU A 48 -17.15 18.93 -19.09
CA LEU A 48 -16.59 17.60 -19.33
C LEU A 48 -15.19 17.42 -18.69
N ILE A 49 -14.38 18.48 -18.60
CA ILE A 49 -13.11 18.47 -17.86
C ILE A 49 -13.36 18.36 -16.37
N TRP A 50 -14.38 19.06 -15.87
CA TRP A 50 -14.79 18.98 -14.47
C TRP A 50 -15.31 17.58 -14.11
N GLU A 51 -16.06 16.95 -15.01
CA GLU A 51 -16.56 15.57 -14.92
C GLU A 51 -15.48 14.50 -15.22
N GLU A 52 -14.25 14.91 -15.54
CA GLU A 52 -13.17 14.03 -16.04
C GLU A 52 -13.56 13.12 -17.23
N ASN A 53 -14.55 13.52 -18.04
CA ASN A 53 -15.01 12.79 -19.21
C ASN A 53 -14.13 13.08 -20.42
N TRP A 54 -12.89 12.62 -20.37
CA TRP A 54 -11.85 12.96 -21.34
C TRP A 54 -12.13 12.43 -22.75
N ASP A 55 -12.88 11.34 -22.91
CA ASP A 55 -13.33 10.87 -24.23
C ASP A 55 -14.30 11.86 -24.87
N ALA A 56 -15.22 12.42 -24.09
CA ALA A 56 -16.11 13.48 -24.55
C ALA A 56 -15.35 14.80 -24.79
N VAL A 57 -14.38 15.16 -23.93
CA VAL A 57 -13.49 16.31 -24.17
C VAL A 57 -12.76 16.15 -25.51
N ASN A 58 -12.16 14.98 -25.76
CA ASN A 58 -11.46 14.69 -27.01
C ASN A 58 -12.41 14.70 -28.22
N SER A 59 -13.62 14.17 -28.08
CA SER A 59 -14.65 14.21 -29.13
C SER A 59 -15.08 15.65 -29.47
N GLN A 60 -15.26 16.49 -28.45
CA GLN A 60 -15.57 17.91 -28.65
C GLN A 60 -14.40 18.66 -29.27
N LEU A 61 -13.17 18.46 -28.81
CA LEU A 61 -11.97 19.05 -29.42
C LEU A 61 -11.82 18.66 -30.89
N ASN A 62 -12.07 17.40 -31.26
CA ASN A 62 -12.05 16.96 -32.66
C ASN A 62 -13.13 17.66 -33.50
N SER A 63 -14.34 17.84 -32.93
CA SER A 63 -15.43 18.57 -33.58
C SER A 63 -15.07 20.05 -33.78
N MET A 64 -14.39 20.68 -32.82
CA MET A 64 -13.89 22.05 -32.94
C MET A 64 -12.82 22.18 -34.01
N LYS A 65 -11.84 21.25 -34.04
CA LYS A 65 -10.80 21.22 -35.07
C LYS A 65 -11.39 21.17 -36.48
N TYR A 66 -12.42 20.35 -36.69
CA TYR A 66 -13.13 20.28 -37.97
C TYR A 66 -13.73 21.65 -38.36
N ARG A 67 -14.44 22.31 -37.43
CA ARG A 67 -15.05 23.63 -37.68
C ARG A 67 -14.00 24.73 -37.89
N MET A 68 -12.87 24.66 -37.20
CA MET A 68 -11.73 25.56 -37.43
C MET A 68 -11.16 25.41 -38.84
N GLY A 69 -11.08 24.18 -39.35
CA GLY A 69 -10.67 23.91 -40.73
C GLY A 69 -11.62 24.47 -41.80
N GLU A 70 -12.90 24.70 -41.48
CA GLU A 70 -13.84 25.40 -42.39
C GLU A 70 -13.50 26.90 -42.51
N PHE A 71 -13.13 27.56 -41.41
CA PHE A 71 -12.68 28.95 -41.45
C PHE A 71 -11.41 29.11 -42.29
N GLU A 72 -10.50 28.13 -42.20
CA GLU A 72 -9.27 28.15 -43.00
C GLU A 72 -9.55 28.01 -44.49
N ARG A 73 -10.41 27.05 -44.87
CA ARG A 73 -10.81 26.84 -46.27
C ARG A 73 -11.47 28.06 -46.90
N ARG A 74 -12.10 28.91 -46.09
CA ARG A 74 -12.76 30.14 -46.52
C ARG A 74 -11.88 31.39 -46.45
N GLY A 75 -10.60 31.23 -46.07
CA GLY A 75 -9.63 32.33 -46.07
C GLY A 75 -9.64 33.21 -44.82
N PHE A 76 -10.33 32.82 -43.74
CA PHE A 76 -10.38 33.59 -42.48
C PHE A 76 -9.18 33.32 -41.54
N VAL A 77 -8.10 32.73 -42.06
CA VAL A 77 -6.96 32.26 -41.27
C VAL A 77 -6.29 33.38 -40.46
N SER A 78 -6.29 34.61 -40.99
CA SER A 78 -5.69 35.79 -40.38
C SER A 78 -6.67 36.63 -39.55
N HIS A 79 -7.94 36.21 -39.45
CA HIS A 79 -8.93 36.97 -38.71
C HIS A 79 -8.62 36.90 -37.20
N PRO A 80 -8.56 38.04 -36.46
CA PRO A 80 -8.15 38.06 -35.06
C PRO A 80 -8.93 37.08 -34.16
N ARG A 81 -10.24 36.93 -34.38
CA ARG A 81 -11.07 35.95 -33.64
C ARG A 81 -10.69 34.49 -33.89
N VAL A 82 -10.34 34.15 -35.13
CA VAL A 82 -9.93 32.77 -35.47
C VAL A 82 -8.59 32.45 -34.82
N LEU A 83 -7.69 33.44 -34.74
CA LEU A 83 -6.41 33.30 -34.03
C LEU A 83 -6.60 33.09 -32.51
N GLU A 84 -7.51 33.83 -31.88
CA GLU A 84 -7.79 33.66 -30.45
C GLU A 84 -8.43 32.29 -30.15
N VAL A 85 -9.41 31.87 -30.95
CA VAL A 85 -10.01 30.52 -30.84
C VAL A 85 -8.95 29.43 -31.03
N LYS A 86 -8.02 29.59 -31.98
CA LYS A 86 -6.88 28.66 -32.18
C LYS A 86 -6.00 28.57 -30.95
N LYS A 87 -5.64 29.71 -30.35
CA LYS A 87 -4.81 29.75 -29.14
C LYS A 87 -5.48 29.00 -27.99
N ILE A 88 -6.76 29.25 -27.75
CA ILE A 88 -7.54 28.60 -26.69
C ILE A 88 -7.69 27.11 -26.98
N PHE A 89 -8.01 26.73 -28.22
CA PHE A 89 -8.05 25.33 -28.64
C PHE A 89 -6.74 24.60 -28.33
N GLU A 90 -5.59 25.19 -28.63
CA GLU A 90 -4.28 24.58 -28.31
C GLU A 90 -4.02 24.50 -26.79
N GLU A 91 -4.51 25.45 -25.99
CA GLU A 91 -4.46 25.35 -24.52
C GLU A 91 -5.31 24.20 -23.99
N TYR A 92 -6.57 24.06 -24.43
CA TYR A 92 -7.43 22.95 -24.05
C TYR A 92 -6.92 21.60 -24.55
N LYS A 93 -6.35 21.56 -25.75
CA LYS A 93 -5.69 20.37 -26.28
C LYS A 93 -4.47 19.98 -25.44
N LYS A 94 -3.65 20.94 -24.99
CA LYS A 94 -2.55 20.67 -24.06
C LYS A 94 -3.04 20.17 -22.70
N ILE A 95 -4.15 20.71 -22.20
CA ILE A 95 -4.80 20.22 -20.97
C ILE A 95 -5.32 18.79 -21.17
N ALA A 96 -5.99 18.51 -22.28
CA ALA A 96 -6.47 17.19 -22.63
C ALA A 96 -5.30 16.20 -22.84
N GLU A 97 -4.24 16.55 -23.54
CA GLU A 97 -3.07 15.67 -23.72
C GLU A 97 -2.35 15.35 -22.40
N THR A 98 -2.36 16.28 -21.45
CA THR A 98 -1.73 16.08 -20.13
C THR A 98 -2.62 15.38 -19.11
N ARG A 99 -3.94 15.33 -19.35
CA ARG A 99 -4.93 14.81 -18.39
C ARG A 99 -5.84 13.70 -18.93
N SER A 100 -5.89 13.52 -20.24
CA SER A 100 -6.63 12.44 -20.89
C SER A 100 -6.01 11.11 -20.44
N PRO A 101 -6.82 10.16 -19.99
CA PRO A 101 -6.34 8.83 -19.70
C PRO A 101 -5.77 8.29 -21.01
N ILE A 102 -4.48 7.95 -20.98
CA ILE A 102 -3.86 7.17 -22.04
C ILE A 102 -4.74 5.94 -22.25
N LYS A 103 -5.32 5.79 -23.44
CA LYS A 103 -6.17 4.65 -23.74
C LYS A 103 -5.40 3.35 -23.45
N PRO A 104 -5.97 2.40 -22.69
CA PRO A 104 -5.31 1.14 -22.32
C PRO A 104 -4.99 0.18 -23.50
N GLU A 105 -5.19 0.59 -24.75
CA GLU A 105 -5.47 -0.34 -25.85
C GLU A 105 -4.24 -0.75 -26.67
N GLU A 106 -3.14 -0.01 -26.63
CA GLU A 106 -1.88 -0.49 -27.22
C GLU A 106 -1.08 -1.24 -26.16
N LYS A 107 -1.09 -2.58 -26.24
CA LYS A 107 -0.22 -3.43 -25.44
C LYS A 107 1.22 -2.96 -25.61
N GLY A 108 1.78 -2.35 -24.56
CA GLY A 108 3.10 -1.79 -24.59
C GLY A 108 4.18 -2.87 -24.70
N LYS A 109 5.43 -2.44 -24.84
CA LYS A 109 6.56 -3.36 -24.93
C LYS A 109 6.80 -4.04 -23.58
N VAL A 110 7.25 -5.29 -23.63
CA VAL A 110 7.80 -5.97 -22.46
C VAL A 110 9.26 -5.57 -22.31
N VAL A 111 9.61 -5.11 -21.11
CA VAL A 111 10.97 -4.72 -20.72
C VAL A 111 11.47 -5.66 -19.62
N TYR A 112 12.68 -6.18 -19.77
CA TYR A 112 13.25 -7.15 -18.84
C TYR A 112 14.27 -6.48 -17.91
N VAL A 113 14.17 -6.73 -16.60
CA VAL A 113 15.02 -6.14 -15.56
C VAL A 113 15.64 -7.23 -14.68
N SER A 114 16.96 -7.21 -14.53
CA SER A 114 17.71 -8.10 -13.64
C SER A 114 18.93 -7.38 -13.10
N LEU A 115 19.05 -7.26 -11.78
CA LEU A 115 20.22 -6.63 -11.15
C LEU A 115 21.52 -7.43 -11.44
N GLU A 116 21.40 -8.75 -11.50
CA GLU A 116 22.53 -9.68 -11.68
C GLU A 116 23.04 -9.72 -13.13
N LYS A 117 22.14 -9.96 -14.09
CA LYS A 117 22.50 -10.13 -15.51
C LYS A 117 22.33 -8.87 -16.36
N GLY A 118 21.74 -7.82 -15.79
CA GLY A 118 21.39 -6.63 -16.53
C GLY A 118 22.58 -5.77 -16.91
N VAL A 119 22.44 -5.10 -18.05
CA VAL A 119 23.40 -4.09 -18.50
C VAL A 119 22.99 -2.70 -18.01
N ALA A 120 23.97 -1.92 -17.56
CA ALA A 120 23.71 -0.62 -16.96
C ALA A 120 23.17 0.41 -17.98
N LYS A 121 23.54 0.31 -19.26
CA LYS A 121 23.17 1.26 -20.32
C LYS A 121 22.41 0.54 -21.44
N LYS A 122 21.29 1.11 -21.89
CA LYS A 122 20.50 0.67 -23.07
C LYS A 122 20.17 -0.84 -23.06
N GLY A 123 19.72 -1.35 -21.91
CA GLY A 123 19.20 -2.70 -21.76
C GLY A 123 17.68 -2.75 -21.92
N GLY A 124 17.07 -3.89 -21.61
CA GLY A 124 15.61 -4.05 -21.54
C GLY A 124 15.05 -5.13 -22.46
N SER A 125 15.90 -5.74 -23.30
CA SER A 125 15.54 -6.95 -24.05
C SER A 125 15.72 -8.20 -23.18
N LYS A 126 15.10 -9.31 -23.57
CA LYS A 126 15.24 -10.59 -22.84
C LYS A 126 16.70 -11.06 -22.76
N GLN A 127 17.46 -10.92 -23.84
CA GLN A 127 18.88 -11.34 -23.93
C GLN A 127 19.84 -10.34 -23.28
N LYS A 128 19.44 -9.07 -23.18
CA LYS A 128 20.21 -7.99 -22.55
C LYS A 128 19.27 -7.21 -21.62
N PRO A 129 18.92 -7.76 -20.44
CA PRO A 129 18.00 -7.10 -19.53
C PRO A 129 18.61 -5.78 -19.03
N ALA A 130 17.76 -4.85 -18.61
CA ALA A 130 18.20 -3.64 -17.93
C ALA A 130 18.65 -3.98 -16.51
N LYS A 131 19.73 -3.34 -16.05
CA LYS A 131 20.27 -3.59 -14.70
C LYS A 131 19.44 -2.99 -13.57
N TYR A 132 18.86 -1.81 -13.80
CA TYR A 132 18.31 -0.99 -12.72
C TYR A 132 16.86 -0.61 -13.02
N LEU A 133 15.95 -0.96 -12.10
CA LEU A 133 14.54 -0.64 -12.23
C LEU A 133 14.30 0.87 -12.28
N TRP A 134 14.85 1.66 -11.36
CA TRP A 134 14.69 3.13 -11.37
C TRP A 134 14.99 3.79 -12.71
N ARG A 135 16.00 3.29 -13.44
CA ARG A 135 16.34 3.81 -14.78
C ARG A 135 15.31 3.34 -15.80
N THR A 136 14.93 2.07 -15.77
CA THR A 136 13.86 1.54 -16.61
C THR A 136 12.56 2.31 -16.41
N LEU A 137 12.17 2.62 -15.17
CA LEU A 137 10.97 3.41 -14.84
C LEU A 137 10.99 4.81 -15.45
N SER A 138 12.16 5.42 -15.64
CA SER A 138 12.30 6.72 -16.30
C SER A 138 12.12 6.66 -17.83
N GLU A 139 12.31 5.49 -18.43
CA GLU A 139 12.32 5.27 -19.89
C GLU A 139 11.07 4.57 -20.41
N VAL A 140 10.32 3.84 -19.56
CA VAL A 140 9.10 3.14 -19.97
C VAL A 140 7.97 4.08 -20.35
N GLN A 141 7.13 3.58 -21.25
CA GLN A 141 5.91 4.22 -21.69
C GLN A 141 4.71 3.58 -20.99
N ALA A 142 3.59 4.30 -20.98
CA ALA A 142 2.32 3.74 -20.56
C ALA A 142 1.97 2.47 -21.37
N GLY A 143 1.33 1.52 -20.72
CA GLY A 143 1.01 0.20 -21.27
C GLY A 143 2.18 -0.80 -21.25
N ASN A 144 3.40 -0.39 -20.88
CA ASN A 144 4.55 -1.31 -20.84
C ASN A 144 4.43 -2.29 -19.66
N GLU A 145 4.93 -3.50 -19.88
CA GLU A 145 5.10 -4.50 -18.85
C GLU A 145 6.60 -4.63 -18.52
N ILE A 146 6.95 -4.64 -17.24
CA ILE A 146 8.32 -4.79 -16.76
C ILE A 146 8.41 -6.14 -16.05
N TYR A 147 9.16 -7.08 -16.65
CA TYR A 147 9.42 -8.40 -16.10
C TYR A 147 10.72 -8.37 -15.32
N ILE A 148 10.66 -8.80 -14.06
CA ILE A 148 11.74 -8.62 -13.09
C ILE A 148 12.21 -9.97 -12.59
N SER A 149 13.53 -10.18 -12.59
CA SER A 149 14.17 -11.35 -11.98
C SER A 149 15.13 -10.94 -10.87
N GLY A 150 15.04 -11.62 -9.73
CA GLY A 150 15.92 -11.44 -8.57
C GLY A 150 15.62 -10.19 -7.74
N HIS A 151 16.66 -9.62 -7.13
CA HIS A 151 16.53 -8.52 -6.17
C HIS A 151 16.45 -7.14 -6.85
N ILE A 152 15.71 -6.23 -6.20
CA ILE A 152 15.66 -4.80 -6.52
C ILE A 152 16.13 -4.02 -5.30
N GLU A 153 17.13 -3.17 -5.51
CA GLU A 153 17.81 -2.45 -4.42
C GLU A 153 17.72 -0.92 -4.55
N GLY A 154 17.00 -0.38 -5.53
CA GLY A 154 16.91 1.06 -5.72
C GLY A 154 18.21 1.71 -6.21
N GLN A 155 18.17 3.03 -6.39
CA GLN A 155 19.34 3.80 -6.78
C GLN A 155 20.41 3.77 -5.67
N GLN A 156 21.63 3.34 -6.00
CA GLN A 156 22.74 3.21 -5.03
C GLN A 156 22.42 2.30 -3.82
N GLY A 157 21.52 1.34 -3.98
CA GLY A 157 21.15 0.42 -2.90
C GLY A 157 20.23 1.05 -1.84
N CYS A 158 19.60 2.19 -2.11
CA CYS A 158 18.73 2.87 -1.14
C CYS A 158 17.41 2.15 -0.85
N GLY A 159 17.08 1.12 -1.63
CA GLY A 159 15.82 0.36 -1.53
C GLY A 159 14.60 1.07 -2.12
N TYR A 160 14.73 2.33 -2.51
CA TYR A 160 13.61 3.15 -2.97
C TYR A 160 13.47 3.19 -4.48
N GLU A 161 12.24 3.03 -4.94
CA GLU A 161 11.81 3.12 -6.34
C GLU A 161 10.59 4.06 -6.45
N ASP A 162 10.56 4.89 -7.50
CA ASP A 162 9.46 5.81 -7.79
C ASP A 162 8.83 5.52 -9.15
N LEU A 163 7.59 5.05 -9.12
CA LEU A 163 6.82 4.74 -10.31
C LEU A 163 6.06 6.00 -10.75
N THR A 164 6.68 6.75 -11.66
CA THR A 164 6.15 8.05 -12.12
C THR A 164 5.24 7.95 -13.35
N LYS A 165 5.12 6.76 -13.95
CA LYS A 165 4.38 6.50 -15.19
C LYS A 165 3.10 5.72 -14.92
N ALA A 166 2.01 6.14 -15.56
CA ALA A 166 0.74 5.44 -15.56
C ALA A 166 0.79 4.20 -16.47
N TYR A 167 -0.13 3.26 -16.22
CA TYR A 167 -0.38 2.04 -16.98
C TYR A 167 0.83 1.12 -17.10
N VAL A 168 1.65 1.06 -16.06
CA VAL A 168 2.82 0.18 -16.01
C VAL A 168 2.50 -1.05 -15.17
N THR A 169 2.84 -2.22 -15.71
CA THR A 169 2.81 -3.48 -14.95
C THR A 169 4.23 -3.81 -14.47
N LEU A 170 4.39 -4.04 -13.17
CA LEU A 170 5.60 -4.64 -12.59
C LEU A 170 5.29 -6.09 -12.24
N LYS A 171 5.98 -7.03 -12.91
CA LYS A 171 5.75 -8.46 -12.74
C LYS A 171 7.03 -9.18 -12.33
N GLY A 172 7.05 -9.76 -11.14
CA GLY A 172 8.13 -10.59 -10.63
C GLY A 172 7.91 -12.08 -10.90
N GLY A 173 8.77 -12.91 -10.31
CA GLY A 173 8.64 -14.36 -10.38
C GLY A 173 9.36 -15.02 -11.55
N PHE A 174 10.29 -14.32 -12.22
CA PHE A 174 10.99 -14.85 -13.38
C PHE A 174 12.35 -15.45 -13.01
N SER A 175 12.62 -16.62 -13.56
CA SER A 175 13.97 -17.19 -13.68
C SER A 175 14.96 -16.19 -14.28
N SER A 176 16.26 -16.38 -13.99
CA SER A 176 17.30 -15.42 -14.35
C SER A 176 17.53 -15.26 -15.85
N ASP A 177 17.00 -16.14 -16.69
CA ASP A 177 17.00 -16.04 -18.16
C ASP A 177 15.61 -15.67 -18.73
N PHE A 178 14.62 -15.44 -17.85
CA PHE A 178 13.22 -15.18 -18.15
C PHE A 178 12.55 -16.28 -18.99
N ALA A 179 13.05 -17.51 -18.97
CA ALA A 179 12.43 -18.64 -19.68
C ALA A 179 11.18 -19.15 -18.94
N ASN A 180 11.24 -19.17 -17.60
CA ASN A 180 10.20 -19.68 -16.73
C ASN A 180 9.67 -18.60 -15.80
N TRP A 181 8.36 -18.65 -15.54
CA TRP A 181 7.67 -17.82 -14.54
C TRP A 181 7.09 -18.72 -13.45
N ASN A 182 7.63 -18.56 -12.25
CA ASN A 182 7.21 -19.25 -11.04
C ASN A 182 7.57 -18.35 -9.84
N PRO A 183 6.63 -17.56 -9.31
CA PRO A 183 6.88 -16.63 -8.20
C PRO A 183 7.43 -17.28 -6.93
N THR A 184 7.13 -18.55 -6.70
CA THR A 184 7.60 -19.30 -5.53
C THR A 184 9.05 -19.77 -5.69
N GLU A 185 9.43 -20.18 -6.90
CA GLU A 185 10.77 -20.67 -7.20
C GLU A 185 11.75 -19.53 -7.54
N PHE A 186 11.27 -18.44 -8.15
CA PHE A 186 12.07 -17.30 -8.60
C PHE A 186 11.61 -15.99 -7.95
N PRO A 187 11.72 -15.86 -6.62
CA PRO A 187 11.22 -14.71 -5.88
C PRO A 187 11.86 -13.39 -6.35
N THR A 188 11.02 -12.38 -6.57
CA THR A 188 11.46 -11.01 -6.86
C THR A 188 11.34 -10.16 -5.60
N VAL A 189 12.47 -9.76 -5.01
CA VAL A 189 12.50 -9.11 -3.69
C VAL A 189 12.99 -7.68 -3.79
N PHE A 190 12.12 -6.74 -3.45
CA PHE A 190 12.46 -5.34 -3.16
C PHE A 190 12.99 -5.25 -1.74
N ARG A 191 14.20 -4.69 -1.60
CA ARG A 191 14.87 -4.51 -0.31
C ARG A 191 15.89 -3.38 -0.40
N ARG A 192 16.45 -2.96 0.73
CA ARG A 192 17.65 -2.11 0.74
C ARG A 192 18.88 -2.95 0.41
N GLY A 193 19.79 -2.39 -0.38
CA GLY A 193 21.10 -3.01 -0.60
C GLY A 193 21.97 -2.93 0.65
N GLN A 194 22.73 -3.98 0.94
CA GLN A 194 23.64 -4.03 2.11
C GLN A 194 24.69 -2.92 2.10
N ASN A 195 25.13 -2.50 0.89
CA ASN A 195 26.13 -1.46 0.68
C ASN A 195 25.51 -0.08 0.41
N SER A 196 24.27 0.14 0.87
CA SER A 196 23.57 1.41 0.69
C SER A 196 24.37 2.57 1.27
N LYS A 197 24.62 3.60 0.46
CA LYS A 197 25.35 4.80 0.87
C LYS A 197 24.45 5.87 1.52
N MET A 198 23.13 5.67 1.50
CA MET A 198 22.19 6.62 2.09
C MET A 198 22.14 6.48 3.61
N THR A 199 22.05 7.59 4.32
CA THR A 199 21.92 7.58 5.79
C THR A 199 20.46 7.56 6.26
N SER A 200 19.53 8.04 5.43
CA SER A 200 18.10 8.01 5.76
C SER A 200 17.50 6.62 5.55
N LEU A 201 16.81 6.13 6.57
CA LEU A 201 15.97 4.91 6.54
C LEU A 201 14.51 5.23 6.15
N ASN A 202 14.18 6.50 5.97
CA ASN A 202 12.79 6.97 6.00
C ASN A 202 12.19 7.15 4.60
N ASN A 203 11.96 6.03 3.91
CA ASN A 203 11.36 5.97 2.58
C ASN A 203 10.53 4.68 2.42
N CYS A 204 9.69 4.63 1.38
CA CYS A 204 9.04 3.40 0.91
C CYS A 204 10.05 2.56 0.11
N LEU A 205 9.78 1.27 -0.11
CA LEU A 205 10.48 0.50 -1.14
C LEU A 205 9.98 0.88 -2.53
N LEU A 206 8.68 1.12 -2.65
CA LEU A 206 8.04 1.59 -3.88
C LEU A 206 7.02 2.67 -3.53
N GLN A 207 7.09 3.79 -4.23
CA GLN A 207 6.02 4.78 -4.20
C GLN A 207 5.63 5.24 -5.60
N VAL A 208 4.47 5.87 -5.67
CA VAL A 208 4.06 6.68 -6.82
C VAL A 208 3.99 8.12 -6.33
N SER A 209 4.99 8.92 -6.66
CA SER A 209 5.02 10.35 -6.29
C SER A 209 3.94 11.18 -7.01
N ASN A 210 3.49 10.70 -8.17
CA ASN A 210 2.39 11.27 -8.96
C ASN A 210 1.07 10.50 -8.69
N ILE A 211 0.06 10.76 -9.52
CA ILE A 211 -1.19 9.98 -9.53
C ILE A 211 -1.00 8.73 -10.40
N ALA A 212 -1.13 7.57 -9.78
CA ALA A 212 -1.14 6.26 -10.41
C ALA A 212 -2.45 6.03 -11.16
N ASN A 213 -2.35 5.60 -12.41
CA ASN A 213 -3.50 5.11 -13.18
C ASN A 213 -3.10 3.78 -13.80
N GLY A 214 -3.93 2.74 -13.70
CA GLY A 214 -3.70 1.47 -14.37
C GLY A 214 -2.44 0.71 -13.96
N ILE A 215 -1.90 0.97 -12.76
CA ILE A 215 -0.72 0.26 -12.26
C ILE A 215 -1.11 -1.16 -11.88
N VAL A 216 -0.26 -2.12 -12.26
CA VAL A 216 -0.36 -3.52 -11.84
C VAL A 216 0.92 -3.92 -11.12
N LEU A 217 0.79 -4.40 -9.89
CA LEU A 217 1.87 -5.05 -9.15
C LEU A 217 1.55 -6.54 -9.04
N ASP A 218 2.43 -7.40 -9.54
CA ASP A 218 2.19 -8.85 -9.62
C ASP A 218 3.44 -9.64 -9.21
N ALA A 219 3.29 -10.57 -8.27
CA ALA A 219 4.36 -11.50 -7.86
C ALA A 219 5.63 -10.82 -7.30
N LEU A 220 5.45 -9.80 -6.45
CA LEU A 220 6.54 -9.02 -5.84
C LEU A 220 6.60 -9.21 -4.33
N ILE A 221 7.81 -9.30 -3.77
CA ILE A 221 8.05 -9.33 -2.34
C ILE A 221 8.66 -7.99 -1.92
N PHE A 222 8.02 -7.30 -0.98
CA PHE A 222 8.49 -6.05 -0.37
C PHE A 222 8.98 -6.35 1.05
N ASP A 223 10.29 -6.55 1.22
CA ASP A 223 10.91 -6.88 2.51
C ASP A 223 11.56 -5.65 3.16
N PHE A 224 10.93 -5.17 4.22
CA PHE A 224 11.40 -4.01 4.97
C PHE A 224 12.49 -4.32 5.99
N ALA A 225 12.94 -5.57 6.16
CA ALA A 225 13.92 -5.92 7.20
C ALA A 225 15.15 -5.00 7.17
N SER A 226 15.70 -4.74 5.99
CA SER A 226 16.86 -3.88 5.82
C SER A 226 16.61 -2.37 5.99
N HIS A 227 15.36 -1.94 6.14
CA HIS A 227 14.93 -0.56 6.45
C HIS A 227 14.66 -0.34 7.94
N ASN A 228 14.82 -1.39 8.75
CA ASN A 228 14.53 -1.34 10.17
C ASN A 228 15.80 -1.35 11.00
N VAL A 229 15.68 -0.82 12.21
CA VAL A 229 16.67 -0.99 13.27
C VAL A 229 16.12 -2.02 14.23
N TYR A 230 16.95 -3.00 14.57
CA TYR A 230 16.60 -4.04 15.52
C TYR A 230 17.41 -3.89 16.82
N GLU A 231 16.74 -4.12 17.94
CA GLU A 231 17.37 -4.29 19.24
C GLU A 231 18.22 -5.57 19.30
N ARG A 232 19.07 -5.70 20.31
CA ARG A 232 19.95 -6.87 20.47
C ARG A 232 19.21 -8.21 20.57
N ASN A 233 17.97 -8.20 21.07
CA ASN A 233 17.10 -9.36 21.16
C ASN A 233 16.35 -9.66 19.85
N GLY A 234 16.68 -8.96 18.76
CA GLY A 234 16.10 -9.13 17.43
C GLY A 234 14.80 -8.36 17.21
N ASN A 235 14.32 -7.63 18.21
CA ASN A 235 13.05 -6.91 18.17
C ASN A 235 13.16 -5.64 17.33
N ILE A 236 12.14 -5.32 16.55
CA ILE A 236 12.10 -4.08 15.81
C ILE A 236 12.03 -2.87 16.75
N ASN A 237 13.00 -1.96 16.63
CA ASN A 237 12.94 -0.65 17.27
C ASN A 237 12.13 0.29 16.37
N ILE A 238 10.84 0.40 16.63
CA ILE A 238 9.90 1.21 15.84
C ILE A 238 10.28 2.71 15.85
N ARG A 239 10.90 3.21 16.92
CA ARG A 239 11.29 4.64 17.01
C ARG A 239 12.45 5.01 16.09
N MET A 240 13.30 4.04 15.77
CA MET A 240 14.49 4.24 14.93
C MET A 240 14.33 3.62 13.53
N SER A 241 13.29 2.82 13.31
CA SER A 241 12.97 2.22 12.01
C SER A 241 12.18 3.19 11.13
N SER A 242 11.97 2.82 9.86
CA SER A 242 11.21 3.65 8.92
C SER A 242 9.79 3.95 9.41
N SER A 243 9.39 5.23 9.31
CA SER A 243 8.03 5.69 9.56
C SER A 243 7.11 5.56 8.33
N TYR A 244 7.61 5.01 7.22
CA TYR A 244 6.86 4.87 5.96
C TYR A 244 6.32 3.45 5.77
N PRO A 245 5.18 3.29 5.07
CA PRO A 245 4.73 1.98 4.65
C PRO A 245 5.69 1.38 3.61
N ALA A 246 5.59 0.07 3.38
CA ALA A 246 6.47 -0.57 2.41
C ALA A 246 6.19 -0.13 0.98
N VAL A 247 4.92 0.01 0.65
CA VAL A 247 4.45 0.55 -0.62
C VAL A 247 3.41 1.63 -0.39
N LYS A 248 3.51 2.72 -1.15
CA LYS A 248 2.52 3.80 -1.14
C LYS A 248 2.06 4.17 -2.55
N LEU A 249 0.77 4.02 -2.82
CA LEU A 249 0.17 4.32 -4.12
C LEU A 249 -0.95 5.35 -3.98
N ASN A 250 -0.79 6.50 -4.63
CA ASN A 250 -1.87 7.46 -4.82
C ASN A 250 -2.46 7.21 -6.21
N PHE A 251 -3.78 7.07 -6.37
CA PHE A 251 -4.38 6.68 -7.65
C PHE A 251 -5.69 7.39 -7.94
N SER A 252 -5.99 7.67 -9.21
CA SER A 252 -7.26 8.28 -9.65
C SER A 252 -8.09 7.39 -10.58
N LYS A 253 -7.55 6.25 -10.98
CA LYS A 253 -8.21 5.21 -11.79
C LYS A 253 -7.85 3.84 -11.26
N LYS A 254 -8.43 2.79 -11.86
CA LYS A 254 -8.24 1.40 -11.44
C LYS A 254 -6.76 1.01 -11.29
N ILE A 255 -6.40 0.42 -10.16
CA ILE A 255 -5.10 -0.24 -9.92
C ILE A 255 -5.30 -1.67 -9.42
N TRP A 256 -4.30 -2.52 -9.62
CA TRP A 256 -4.35 -3.93 -9.26
C TRP A 256 -3.06 -4.37 -8.56
N ILE A 257 -3.18 -4.88 -7.35
CA ILE A 257 -2.09 -5.47 -6.57
C ILE A 257 -2.45 -6.94 -6.36
N ARG A 258 -1.61 -7.86 -6.85
CA ARG A 258 -1.88 -9.29 -6.72
C ARG A 258 -0.64 -10.13 -6.51
N ASN A 259 -0.80 -11.28 -5.84
CA ASN A 259 0.30 -12.23 -5.60
C ASN A 259 1.51 -11.57 -4.92
N CYS A 260 1.31 -10.49 -4.17
CA CYS A 260 2.39 -9.73 -3.55
C CYS A 260 2.57 -10.12 -2.08
N VAL A 261 3.79 -9.96 -1.58
CA VAL A 261 4.13 -10.16 -0.17
C VAL A 261 4.64 -8.85 0.40
N PHE A 262 4.09 -8.43 1.54
CA PHE A 262 4.51 -7.26 2.30
C PHE A 262 5.02 -7.74 3.65
N LEU A 263 6.30 -7.53 3.93
CA LEU A 263 7.00 -8.17 5.03
C LEU A 263 7.77 -7.16 5.88
N ASN A 264 7.77 -7.37 7.21
CA ASN A 264 8.62 -6.65 8.16
C ASN A 264 8.41 -5.13 8.17
N ALA A 265 7.21 -4.64 7.88
CA ALA A 265 6.97 -3.20 7.70
C ALA A 265 6.37 -2.55 8.96
N PRO A 266 7.17 -1.91 9.85
CA PRO A 266 6.69 -1.40 11.13
C PRO A 266 5.59 -0.37 10.96
N SER A 267 5.70 0.51 9.97
CA SER A 267 4.75 1.59 9.79
C SER A 267 3.61 1.26 8.84
N GLY A 268 3.66 0.13 8.15
CA GLY A 268 2.59 -0.29 7.23
C GLY A 268 3.07 -1.19 6.09
N GLY A 269 2.29 -2.19 5.67
CA GLY A 269 2.60 -2.95 4.45
C GLY A 269 2.33 -2.16 3.17
N LEU A 270 1.05 -1.87 2.92
CA LEU A 270 0.58 -1.15 1.73
C LEU A 270 -0.32 0.02 2.15
N GLU A 271 -0.05 1.22 1.63
CA GLU A 271 -0.94 2.38 1.74
C GLU A 271 -1.50 2.74 0.36
N LEU A 272 -2.83 2.81 0.28
CA LEU A 272 -3.58 3.18 -0.91
C LEU A 272 -4.36 4.47 -0.66
N LEU A 273 -4.21 5.44 -1.55
CA LEU A 273 -4.94 6.71 -1.52
C LEU A 273 -5.67 6.93 -2.85
N GLY A 274 -7.00 6.79 -2.84
CA GLY A 274 -7.86 7.20 -3.95
C GLY A 274 -7.99 8.71 -4.00
N THR A 275 -7.72 9.33 -5.15
CA THR A 275 -7.68 10.79 -5.31
C THR A 275 -8.75 11.34 -6.25
N ALA A 276 -9.65 10.49 -6.76
CA ALA A 276 -10.74 10.87 -7.65
C ALA A 276 -11.97 9.97 -7.41
N GLU A 277 -13.16 10.51 -7.70
CA GLU A 277 -14.41 9.76 -7.67
C GLU A 277 -14.36 8.62 -8.70
N GLY A 278 -14.86 7.44 -8.32
CA GLY A 278 -14.79 6.25 -9.16
C GLY A 278 -13.40 5.60 -9.27
N ALA A 279 -12.41 6.08 -8.51
CA ALA A 279 -11.14 5.37 -8.38
C ALA A 279 -11.37 3.99 -7.74
N GLU A 280 -10.66 2.97 -8.24
CA GLU A 280 -10.84 1.59 -7.81
C GLU A 280 -9.48 0.94 -7.50
N ALA A 281 -9.35 0.26 -6.37
CA ALA A 281 -8.19 -0.56 -6.07
C ALA A 281 -8.59 -2.00 -5.77
N ILE A 282 -7.94 -2.94 -6.46
CA ILE A 282 -8.09 -4.38 -6.20
C ILE A 282 -6.80 -4.88 -5.55
N VAL A 283 -6.93 -5.45 -4.35
CA VAL A 283 -5.85 -6.14 -3.62
C VAL A 283 -6.25 -7.59 -3.45
N GLU A 284 -5.55 -8.50 -4.12
CA GLU A 284 -5.92 -9.92 -4.08
C GLU A 284 -4.76 -10.89 -3.98
N ASN A 285 -5.00 -12.02 -3.31
CA ASN A 285 -4.00 -13.08 -3.15
C ASN A 285 -2.64 -12.55 -2.65
N CYS A 286 -2.66 -11.56 -1.77
CA CYS A 286 -1.47 -10.98 -1.16
C CYS A 286 -1.27 -11.51 0.27
N LEU A 287 -0.03 -11.49 0.73
CA LEU A 287 0.35 -11.83 2.09
C LEU A 287 0.94 -10.60 2.78
N PHE A 288 0.31 -10.18 3.86
CA PHE A 288 0.80 -9.15 4.78
C PHE A 288 1.29 -9.86 6.03
N LEU A 289 2.59 -9.83 6.26
CA LEU A 289 3.21 -10.58 7.34
C LEU A 289 4.13 -9.68 8.15
N ASN A 290 3.97 -9.72 9.47
CA ASN A 290 4.88 -9.05 10.39
C ASN A 290 4.94 -7.52 10.20
N CYS A 291 3.78 -6.89 10.08
CA CYS A 291 3.65 -5.42 10.02
C CYS A 291 3.13 -4.90 11.36
N ALA A 292 3.57 -3.72 11.82
CA ALA A 292 3.18 -3.26 13.16
C ALA A 292 1.92 -2.37 13.16
N SER A 293 1.97 -1.22 12.49
CA SER A 293 0.85 -0.26 12.47
C SER A 293 -0.34 -0.75 11.64
N PHE A 294 -0.08 -1.20 10.41
CA PHE A 294 -1.12 -1.77 9.55
C PHE A 294 -0.58 -2.75 8.51
N GLY A 295 -1.42 -3.69 8.07
CA GLY A 295 -1.16 -4.49 6.87
C GLY A 295 -1.46 -3.66 5.63
N LEU A 296 -2.72 -3.29 5.47
CA LEU A 296 -3.26 -2.48 4.39
C LEU A 296 -3.95 -1.24 4.97
N LYS A 297 -3.49 -0.05 4.59
CA LYS A 297 -4.20 1.20 4.85
C LYS A 297 -4.86 1.69 3.57
N ILE A 298 -6.12 2.05 3.70
CA ILE A 298 -6.98 2.55 2.64
C ILE A 298 -7.48 3.93 3.04
N SER A 299 -7.39 4.86 2.09
CA SER A 299 -7.92 6.21 2.18
C SER A 299 -8.41 6.61 0.80
N GLY A 300 -9.44 7.43 0.71
CA GLY A 300 -10.01 7.86 -0.55
C GLY A 300 -10.76 9.16 -0.41
N ILE A 301 -11.33 9.60 -1.53
CA ILE A 301 -12.41 10.58 -1.52
C ILE A 301 -13.72 9.85 -1.83
N SER A 302 -14.85 10.39 -1.35
CA SER A 302 -16.18 9.82 -1.57
C SER A 302 -16.37 9.24 -2.97
N GLY A 303 -16.86 8.00 -3.04
CA GLY A 303 -17.00 7.25 -4.28
C GLY A 303 -15.78 6.42 -4.69
N THR A 304 -14.74 6.32 -3.85
CA THR A 304 -13.64 5.37 -4.09
C THR A 304 -14.07 3.95 -3.72
N LYS A 305 -13.67 2.96 -4.53
CA LYS A 305 -13.96 1.54 -4.31
C LYS A 305 -12.70 0.74 -4.01
N PHE A 306 -12.75 -0.05 -2.95
CA PHE A 306 -11.68 -0.96 -2.55
C PHE A 306 -12.19 -2.40 -2.51
N ILE A 307 -11.54 -3.28 -3.26
CA ILE A 307 -11.83 -4.73 -3.27
C ILE A 307 -10.61 -5.44 -2.68
N VAL A 308 -10.78 -6.06 -1.52
CA VAL A 308 -9.71 -6.75 -0.77
C VAL A 308 -10.10 -8.21 -0.63
N ARG A 309 -9.54 -9.09 -1.45
CA ARG A 309 -9.99 -10.49 -1.48
C ARG A 309 -8.90 -11.54 -1.46
N ASN A 310 -9.16 -12.67 -0.80
CA ASN A 310 -8.25 -13.81 -0.75
C ASN A 310 -6.84 -13.46 -0.23
N ASN A 311 -6.73 -12.42 0.59
CA ASN A 311 -5.46 -12.03 1.20
C ASN A 311 -5.27 -12.72 2.53
N THR A 312 -4.02 -12.90 2.94
CA THR A 312 -3.66 -13.34 4.28
C THR A 312 -2.98 -12.20 5.01
N PHE A 313 -3.53 -11.84 6.17
CA PHE A 313 -2.95 -10.89 7.10
C PHE A 313 -2.52 -11.67 8.33
N SER A 314 -1.22 -11.64 8.63
CA SER A 314 -0.72 -12.34 9.80
C SER A 314 0.34 -11.58 10.57
N LEU A 315 0.30 -11.74 11.90
CA LEU A 315 1.22 -11.09 12.83
C LEU A 315 1.17 -9.55 12.67
N ILE A 316 -0.05 -9.01 12.57
CA ILE A 316 -0.28 -7.57 12.46
C ILE A 316 -0.54 -7.00 13.85
N GLN A 317 0.53 -6.60 14.54
CA GLN A 317 0.49 -6.23 15.96
C GLN A 317 1.32 -4.98 16.21
N MET A 318 0.80 -4.02 16.99
CA MET A 318 1.62 -2.88 17.36
C MET A 318 2.73 -3.34 18.31
N GLY A 319 3.98 -3.02 17.97
CA GLY A 319 5.10 -3.21 18.89
C GLY A 319 5.01 -2.21 20.04
N SER A 320 5.12 -2.71 21.27
CA SER A 320 5.12 -1.89 22.49
C SER A 320 6.43 -1.12 22.61
N GLY A 321 6.50 0.05 21.96
CA GLY A 321 7.73 0.84 21.92
C GLY A 321 7.54 2.35 21.88
N GLY A 322 6.33 2.88 21.65
CA GLY A 322 6.06 4.31 21.61
C GLY A 322 4.85 4.68 22.46
N SER A 323 4.63 5.97 22.69
CA SER A 323 3.41 6.54 23.31
C SER A 323 2.13 6.29 22.49
N TYR A 324 2.18 5.39 21.50
CA TYR A 324 1.08 5.01 20.64
C TYR A 324 0.35 3.83 21.28
N THR A 325 -0.89 4.08 21.70
CA THR A 325 -1.83 3.07 22.22
C THR A 325 -2.62 2.39 21.09
N ASP A 326 -2.25 2.62 19.84
CA ASP A 326 -3.03 2.20 18.69
C ASP A 326 -2.84 0.70 18.43
N PRO A 327 -3.89 -0.09 18.21
CA PRO A 327 -3.73 -1.49 17.85
C PRO A 327 -3.09 -1.66 16.47
N GLY A 328 -2.45 -2.79 16.21
CA GLY A 328 -2.11 -3.22 14.84
C GLY A 328 -3.39 -3.48 14.02
N LYS A 329 -3.45 -3.00 12.77
CA LYS A 329 -4.67 -3.05 11.94
C LYS A 329 -4.41 -3.82 10.66
N ALA A 330 -4.98 -5.01 10.49
CA ALA A 330 -4.81 -5.75 9.23
C ALA A 330 -5.32 -4.92 8.05
N ILE A 331 -6.56 -4.42 8.14
CA ILE A 331 -7.12 -3.40 7.24
C ILE A 331 -7.44 -2.14 8.05
N TYR A 332 -6.87 -1.00 7.65
CA TYR A 332 -7.14 0.31 8.22
C TYR A 332 -7.86 1.20 7.21
N LEU A 333 -9.15 1.46 7.47
CA LEU A 333 -9.97 2.42 6.73
C LEU A 333 -9.88 3.81 7.39
N ALA A 334 -9.27 4.76 6.68
CA ALA A 334 -8.99 6.10 7.18
C ALA A 334 -9.75 7.21 6.43
N THR A 335 -10.99 6.94 6.03
CA THR A 335 -11.80 7.79 5.15
C THR A 335 -13.30 7.58 5.40
N ASP A 336 -14.10 8.57 4.99
CA ASP A 336 -15.56 8.61 5.04
C ASP A 336 -16.13 8.33 3.64
N GLU A 337 -17.26 7.63 3.54
CA GLU A 337 -18.04 7.42 2.30
C GLU A 337 -17.39 6.57 1.19
N ASP A 338 -16.27 5.91 1.48
CA ASP A 338 -15.70 4.92 0.57
C ASP A 338 -16.35 3.54 0.72
N SER A 339 -16.27 2.73 -0.34
CA SER A 339 -16.74 1.36 -0.33
C SER A 339 -15.58 0.37 -0.13
N LEU A 340 -15.73 -0.55 0.83
CA LEU A 340 -14.82 -1.69 1.03
C LEU A 340 -15.56 -3.00 0.80
N GLU A 341 -15.11 -3.83 -0.14
CA GLU A 341 -15.51 -5.23 -0.25
C GLU A 341 -14.33 -6.11 0.20
N ALA A 342 -14.40 -6.64 1.42
CA ALA A 342 -13.39 -7.55 1.96
C ALA A 342 -13.90 -8.99 1.96
N MET A 343 -13.37 -9.84 1.07
CA MET A 343 -13.91 -11.18 0.81
C MET A 343 -12.88 -12.30 0.90
N GLY A 344 -13.18 -13.39 1.60
CA GLY A 344 -12.31 -14.58 1.57
C GLY A 344 -10.91 -14.35 2.18
N ASN A 345 -10.74 -13.33 3.02
CA ASN A 345 -9.43 -13.04 3.64
C ASN A 345 -9.22 -13.88 4.89
N ILE A 346 -7.95 -14.15 5.20
CA ILE A 346 -7.52 -14.80 6.44
C ILE A 346 -6.88 -13.73 7.33
N PHE A 347 -7.38 -13.59 8.55
CA PHE A 347 -6.81 -12.72 9.57
C PHE A 347 -6.29 -13.59 10.72
N ALA A 348 -4.97 -13.63 10.91
CA ALA A 348 -4.33 -14.54 11.84
C ALA A 348 -3.33 -13.83 12.76
N TYR A 349 -3.53 -13.87 14.08
CA TYR A 349 -2.64 -13.20 15.04
C TYR A 349 -2.54 -11.68 14.83
N CYS A 350 -3.65 -11.07 14.41
CA CYS A 350 -3.74 -9.61 14.29
C CYS A 350 -4.34 -9.02 15.56
N ASP A 351 -4.01 -7.76 15.85
CA ASP A 351 -4.69 -7.00 16.90
C ASP A 351 -6.15 -6.71 16.49
N VAL A 352 -6.32 -6.04 15.35
CA VAL A 352 -7.63 -5.73 14.76
C VAL A 352 -7.67 -6.15 13.30
N ALA A 353 -8.71 -6.86 12.86
CA ALA A 353 -8.81 -7.32 11.48
C ALA A 353 -9.23 -6.16 10.55
N VAL A 354 -10.31 -5.47 10.90
CA VAL A 354 -10.77 -4.26 10.20
C VAL A 354 -10.93 -3.12 11.21
N PHE A 355 -10.22 -2.03 10.97
CA PHE A 355 -10.33 -0.81 11.78
C PHE A 355 -10.88 0.32 10.93
N CYS A 356 -12.01 0.88 11.38
CA CYS A 356 -12.69 2.00 10.75
C CYS A 356 -12.44 3.26 11.58
N ARG A 357 -11.86 4.29 10.97
CA ARG A 357 -11.72 5.59 11.65
C ARG A 357 -13.04 6.32 11.76
N TYR A 358 -13.97 6.11 10.84
CA TYR A 358 -15.19 6.90 10.73
C TYR A 358 -16.46 6.04 10.59
N LYS A 359 -17.64 6.65 10.82
CA LYS A 359 -18.94 5.97 10.94
C LYS A 359 -19.58 5.57 9.61
N ASN A 360 -19.42 6.40 8.58
CA ASN A 360 -20.23 6.33 7.37
C ASN A 360 -19.50 5.53 6.29
N LEU A 361 -19.32 4.24 6.52
CA LEU A 361 -18.68 3.34 5.57
C LEU A 361 -19.70 2.35 5.02
N ASN A 362 -19.72 2.21 3.70
CA ASN A 362 -20.37 1.10 3.03
C ASN A 362 -19.33 -0.01 2.93
N PHE A 363 -19.44 -1.05 3.74
CA PHE A 363 -18.54 -2.19 3.62
C PHE A 363 -19.28 -3.51 3.51
N THR A 364 -18.69 -4.44 2.78
CA THR A 364 -19.09 -5.83 2.71
C THR A 364 -17.95 -6.67 3.27
N LEU A 365 -18.20 -7.40 4.36
CA LEU A 365 -17.26 -8.40 4.90
C LEU A 365 -17.86 -9.77 4.65
N LYS A 366 -17.26 -10.55 3.75
CA LYS A 366 -17.83 -11.84 3.36
C LYS A 366 -16.82 -12.98 3.32
N ASP A 367 -17.21 -14.15 3.80
CA ASP A 367 -16.40 -15.38 3.75
C ASP A 367 -14.99 -15.23 4.37
N ASN A 368 -14.78 -14.30 5.31
CA ASN A 368 -13.48 -14.10 5.94
C ASN A 368 -13.25 -15.09 7.10
N SER A 369 -12.01 -15.55 7.25
CA SER A 369 -11.59 -16.43 8.33
C SER A 369 -10.73 -15.68 9.34
N VAL A 370 -11.01 -15.88 10.62
CA VAL A 370 -10.36 -15.15 11.72
C VAL A 370 -9.78 -16.14 12.71
N HIS A 371 -8.49 -15.98 13.02
CA HIS A 371 -7.73 -16.86 13.91
C HIS A 371 -6.90 -16.06 14.91
N CYS A 372 -6.97 -16.42 16.19
CA CYS A 372 -6.09 -15.90 17.25
C CYS A 372 -5.98 -14.36 17.30
N MET A 373 -7.10 -13.65 17.15
CA MET A 373 -7.11 -12.19 17.28
C MET A 373 -6.85 -11.77 18.73
N THR A 374 -6.05 -10.72 18.93
CA THR A 374 -5.73 -10.25 20.29
C THR A 374 -6.71 -9.19 20.80
N LYS A 375 -7.46 -8.50 19.91
CA LYS A 375 -8.41 -7.45 20.31
C LYS A 375 -9.78 -7.56 19.64
N ALA A 376 -9.87 -7.38 18.32
CA ALA A 376 -11.18 -7.21 17.67
C ALA A 376 -11.20 -7.71 16.23
N PHE A 377 -12.33 -8.25 15.77
CA PHE A 377 -12.53 -8.43 14.34
C PHE A 377 -12.81 -7.08 13.66
N LEU A 378 -13.76 -6.32 14.18
CA LEU A 378 -14.09 -4.97 13.72
C LEU A 378 -13.99 -3.98 14.87
N SER A 379 -13.34 -2.84 14.62
CA SER A 379 -13.31 -1.72 15.58
C SER A 379 -13.54 -0.40 14.87
N CYS A 380 -14.37 0.47 15.45
CA CYS A 380 -14.63 1.82 14.95
C CYS A 380 -14.23 2.87 15.98
N GLN A 381 -13.49 3.91 15.58
CA GLN A 381 -13.07 4.98 16.49
C GLN A 381 -14.25 5.93 16.78
N GLN A 382 -14.90 5.79 17.95
CA GLN A 382 -15.90 6.74 18.49
C GLN A 382 -15.63 7.02 19.98
N LYS A 383 -16.32 8.03 20.55
CA LYS A 383 -16.37 8.30 22.01
C LYS A 383 -16.84 7.09 22.83
N ASP A 384 -17.65 6.22 22.22
CA ASP A 384 -18.06 4.92 22.76
C ASP A 384 -17.47 3.84 21.86
N GLN A 385 -16.17 3.55 22.02
CA GLN A 385 -15.46 2.56 21.23
C GLN A 385 -16.16 1.20 21.34
N LYS A 386 -16.98 0.86 20.34
CA LYS A 386 -17.55 -0.48 20.24
C LYS A 386 -16.48 -1.40 19.64
N VAL A 387 -16.07 -2.36 20.44
CA VAL A 387 -15.13 -3.42 20.09
C VAL A 387 -15.95 -4.66 19.86
N TYR A 388 -15.86 -5.23 18.66
CA TYR A 388 -16.56 -6.46 18.32
C TYR A 388 -15.54 -7.58 18.27
N SER A 389 -15.62 -8.44 19.27
CA SER A 389 -14.65 -9.49 19.55
C SER A 389 -14.99 -10.79 18.84
N THR A 390 -16.26 -10.95 18.44
CA THR A 390 -16.79 -12.11 17.74
C THR A 390 -17.54 -11.70 16.46
N VAL A 391 -17.79 -12.66 15.57
CA VAL A 391 -18.54 -12.40 14.34
C VAL A 391 -20.03 -12.22 14.67
N GLU A 392 -20.49 -12.90 15.72
CA GLU A 392 -21.87 -12.93 16.20
C GLU A 392 -22.30 -11.61 16.84
N GLU A 393 -21.38 -10.88 17.48
CA GLU A 393 -21.64 -9.55 18.06
C GLU A 393 -21.90 -8.46 17.01
N LEU A 394 -21.70 -8.75 15.72
CA LEU A 394 -21.77 -7.78 14.64
C LEU A 394 -23.18 -7.62 14.05
N ASP A 395 -24.09 -8.58 14.25
CA ASP A 395 -25.47 -8.50 13.75
C ASP A 395 -26.26 -7.35 14.40
N GLU A 396 -25.77 -6.79 15.51
CA GLU A 396 -26.34 -5.65 16.23
C GLU A 396 -25.88 -4.27 15.69
N LEU A 397 -25.13 -4.25 14.58
CA LEU A 397 -24.61 -3.02 13.99
C LEU A 397 -25.68 -2.29 13.15
N ASP A 398 -26.02 -1.06 13.56
CA ASP A 398 -26.69 -0.07 12.70
C ASP A 398 -25.67 0.54 11.72
N VAL A 399 -25.04 -0.31 10.91
CA VAL A 399 -24.07 0.07 9.88
C VAL A 399 -24.62 -0.40 8.54
N LYS A 400 -24.50 0.43 7.50
CA LYS A 400 -25.01 0.14 6.14
C LYS A 400 -24.20 -0.94 5.39
N GLY A 401 -23.64 -1.91 6.10
CA GLY A 401 -22.77 -2.94 5.55
C GLY A 401 -23.44 -4.31 5.49
N GLU A 402 -22.98 -5.14 4.54
CA GLU A 402 -23.39 -6.54 4.42
C GLU A 402 -22.32 -7.43 5.06
N MET A 403 -22.74 -8.34 5.93
CA MET A 403 -21.85 -9.34 6.53
C MET A 403 -22.41 -10.73 6.28
N GLU A 404 -21.64 -11.56 5.59
CA GLU A 404 -22.09 -12.90 5.19
C GLU A 404 -20.98 -13.94 5.43
N ASN A 405 -21.31 -15.04 6.11
CA ASN A 405 -20.46 -16.23 6.23
C ASN A 405 -19.02 -15.98 6.74
N ASN A 406 -18.79 -14.97 7.57
CA ASN A 406 -17.49 -14.83 8.23
C ASN A 406 -17.37 -15.89 9.33
N VAL A 407 -16.22 -16.56 9.42
CA VAL A 407 -16.03 -17.66 10.35
C VAL A 407 -14.89 -17.33 11.30
N LYS A 408 -15.19 -17.32 12.60
CA LYS A 408 -14.15 -17.43 13.63
C LYS A 408 -13.74 -18.90 13.68
N LEU A 409 -12.53 -19.19 13.23
CA LEU A 409 -11.97 -20.53 13.31
C LEU A 409 -11.14 -20.62 14.59
N ASP A 410 -11.29 -21.74 15.29
CA ASP A 410 -10.46 -22.10 16.43
C ASP A 410 -8.96 -22.11 16.05
N PRO A 411 -8.02 -22.05 17.00
CA PRO A 411 -6.62 -21.68 16.78
C PRO A 411 -5.82 -22.66 15.90
N GLU A 412 -6.43 -23.73 15.38
CA GLU A 412 -5.82 -24.70 14.48
C GLU A 412 -5.63 -24.14 13.06
N LEU A 413 -4.80 -23.12 12.92
CA LEU A 413 -4.12 -22.90 11.65
C LEU A 413 -3.17 -24.07 11.46
N ASN A 414 -3.42 -24.88 10.42
CA ASN A 414 -2.49 -25.92 9.98
C ASN A 414 -1.25 -25.29 9.29
N LEU A 415 -0.64 -24.32 9.96
CA LEU A 415 0.68 -23.78 9.67
C LEU A 415 1.72 -24.85 10.01
N ASP A 416 2.89 -24.80 9.39
CA ASP A 416 4.08 -25.47 9.93
C ASP A 416 4.35 -24.89 11.32
N GLY A 417 3.74 -25.51 12.33
CA GLY A 417 3.66 -24.99 13.67
C GLY A 417 5.04 -24.81 14.27
N LEU A 418 6.08 -25.50 13.79
CA LEU A 418 7.44 -25.28 14.29
C LEU A 418 8.06 -23.96 13.84
N SER A 419 7.78 -23.53 12.60
CA SER A 419 8.28 -22.27 12.08
C SER A 419 7.58 -21.08 12.73
N LEU A 420 6.27 -21.22 12.95
CA LEU A 420 5.47 -20.24 13.69
C LEU A 420 5.82 -20.24 15.19
N LEU A 421 5.93 -21.39 15.86
CA LEU A 421 6.32 -21.47 17.27
C LEU A 421 7.76 -21.03 17.53
N LYS A 422 8.72 -21.25 16.62
CA LYS A 422 10.07 -20.69 16.79
C LYS A 422 10.05 -19.16 16.72
N TYR A 423 9.16 -18.59 15.90
CA TYR A 423 8.94 -17.15 15.82
C TYR A 423 8.19 -16.62 17.05
N LEU A 424 7.12 -17.31 17.47
CA LEU A 424 6.26 -16.95 18.59
C LEU A 424 6.88 -17.26 19.97
N LYS A 425 7.79 -18.23 20.11
CA LYS A 425 8.49 -18.55 21.39
C LYS A 425 9.38 -17.40 21.88
N ASN A 426 9.72 -16.46 21.01
CA ASN A 426 10.45 -15.24 21.37
C ASN A 426 9.51 -14.06 21.68
N ILE A 427 8.19 -14.27 21.62
CA ILE A 427 7.13 -13.30 21.90
C ILE A 427 6.39 -13.80 23.15
N ASP A 428 6.26 -12.96 24.18
CA ASP A 428 5.54 -13.33 25.41
C ASP A 428 4.02 -13.29 25.16
N LEU A 429 3.41 -14.44 24.86
CA LEU A 429 2.01 -14.60 24.42
C LEU A 429 0.97 -14.50 25.56
N LYS A 430 1.01 -13.45 26.40
CA LYS A 430 -0.04 -13.26 27.42
C LYS A 430 -1.40 -12.91 26.81
N GLY A 431 -2.23 -13.93 26.62
CA GLY A 431 -3.60 -13.78 26.08
C GLY A 431 -4.04 -14.98 25.24
N ILE A 432 -3.10 -15.86 24.86
CA ILE A 432 -3.43 -17.22 24.43
C ILE A 432 -3.52 -18.04 25.71
N GLU A 433 -4.66 -18.67 25.97
CA GLU A 433 -4.80 -19.55 27.13
C GLU A 433 -3.69 -20.61 27.07
N LYS A 434 -2.99 -20.80 28.20
CA LYS A 434 -1.81 -21.67 28.27
C LYS A 434 -2.09 -23.07 27.72
N ASP A 435 -3.31 -23.56 27.90
CA ASP A 435 -3.77 -24.84 27.40
C ASP A 435 -3.87 -24.89 25.86
N VAL A 436 -4.18 -23.79 25.17
CA VAL A 436 -4.17 -23.71 23.70
C VAL A 436 -2.75 -23.86 23.17
N LEU A 437 -1.79 -23.16 23.79
CA LEU A 437 -0.38 -23.26 23.44
C LEU A 437 0.17 -24.67 23.73
N ASP A 438 -0.17 -25.22 24.90
CA ASP A 438 0.25 -26.56 25.31
C ASP A 438 -0.35 -27.65 24.38
N LYS A 439 -1.63 -27.52 23.97
CA LYS A 439 -2.28 -28.41 22.99
C LYS A 439 -1.57 -28.38 21.64
N GLU A 440 -1.18 -27.19 21.16
CA GLU A 440 -0.47 -27.06 19.88
C GLU A 440 0.96 -27.62 19.96
N ILE A 441 1.65 -27.43 21.09
CA ILE A 441 2.96 -28.05 21.35
C ILE A 441 2.86 -29.57 21.35
N GLU A 442 1.85 -30.15 22.00
CA GLU A 442 1.64 -31.61 22.01
C GLU A 442 1.25 -32.15 20.63
N ARG A 443 0.45 -31.41 19.84
CA ARG A 443 0.14 -31.75 18.44
C ARG A 443 1.41 -31.86 17.60
N LEU A 444 2.32 -30.90 17.73
CA LEU A 444 3.55 -30.87 16.93
C LEU A 444 4.54 -31.97 17.35
N LYS A 445 4.60 -32.29 18.64
CA LYS A 445 5.31 -33.47 19.12
C LYS A 445 4.74 -34.76 18.53
N ALA A 446 3.40 -34.88 18.47
CA ALA A 446 2.73 -36.03 17.86
C ALA A 446 2.98 -36.16 16.34
N GLN A 447 3.28 -35.06 15.66
CA GLN A 447 3.71 -35.03 14.26
C GLN A 447 5.22 -35.29 14.07
N GLY A 448 5.93 -35.66 15.14
CA GLY A 448 7.36 -35.98 15.10
C GLY A 448 8.27 -34.76 15.07
N ILE A 449 7.75 -33.56 15.36
CA ILE A 449 8.51 -32.33 15.26
C ILE A 449 9.07 -31.93 16.63
N SER A 450 10.40 -31.99 16.77
CA SER A 450 11.11 -31.72 18.02
C SER A 450 11.45 -30.24 18.21
N LEU A 451 11.09 -29.66 19.35
CA LEU A 451 11.46 -28.32 19.77
C LEU A 451 12.87 -28.35 20.40
N VAL A 452 13.91 -28.06 19.62
CA VAL A 452 15.27 -27.93 20.16
C VAL A 452 15.39 -26.60 20.91
N GLU A 453 15.60 -26.66 22.23
CA GLU A 453 15.95 -25.48 23.03
C GLU A 453 17.36 -25.00 22.67
N GLN A 454 17.54 -23.68 22.50
CA GLN A 454 18.88 -23.13 22.40
C GLN A 454 19.56 -23.12 23.77
N PRO A 455 20.86 -23.45 23.85
CA PRO A 455 21.60 -23.39 25.11
C PRO A 455 21.65 -21.94 25.60
N LYS A 456 21.19 -21.71 26.84
CA LYS A 456 21.36 -20.43 27.52
C LYS A 456 22.85 -20.10 27.58
N THR A 457 23.27 -19.00 26.95
CA THR A 457 24.60 -18.44 27.16
C THR A 457 24.72 -18.06 28.63
N ALA A 458 25.60 -18.75 29.36
CA ALA A 458 25.90 -18.46 30.75
C ALA A 458 26.51 -17.05 30.84
N GLU A 459 25.78 -16.12 31.46
CA GLU A 459 26.36 -14.84 31.88
C GLU A 459 27.44 -15.11 32.93
N LYS A 460 28.67 -14.67 32.67
CA LYS A 460 29.72 -14.66 33.69
C LYS A 460 29.38 -13.59 34.72
N PRO A 461 29.40 -13.90 36.03
CA PRO A 461 29.18 -12.89 37.05
C PRO A 461 30.34 -11.89 37.03
N VAL A 462 29.99 -10.60 37.07
CA VAL A 462 30.94 -9.51 37.25
C VAL A 462 31.34 -9.49 38.71
N GLU A 463 32.61 -9.77 39.01
CA GLU A 463 33.18 -9.63 40.35
C GLU A 463 33.33 -8.13 40.70
N GLU A 464 32.47 -7.63 41.59
CA GLU A 464 32.69 -6.36 42.29
C GLU A 464 33.69 -6.56 43.43
N LYS A 465 34.85 -5.90 43.34
CA LYS A 465 35.79 -5.78 44.47
C LYS A 465 35.22 -4.85 45.53
N LYS A 466 34.91 -5.39 46.70
CA LYS A 466 34.59 -4.61 47.91
C LYS A 466 35.87 -4.14 48.59
N ALA A 467 35.97 -2.83 48.84
CA ALA A 467 36.84 -2.27 49.86
C ALA A 467 36.02 -2.12 51.16
N GLU A 468 36.57 -2.58 52.28
CA GLU A 468 35.96 -2.46 53.60
C GLU A 468 36.35 -1.12 54.25
N ASP A 469 35.35 -0.34 54.65
CA ASP A 469 35.49 0.84 55.52
C ASP A 469 34.71 0.59 56.81
N PRO A 470 35.35 0.58 58.00
CA PRO A 470 34.73 0.11 59.25
C PRO A 470 33.87 1.14 59.99
N PHE A 471 33.57 2.32 59.45
CA PHE A 471 32.69 3.28 60.14
C PHE A 471 31.61 3.85 59.23
N ASN A 472 30.48 3.14 59.10
CA ASN A 472 29.28 3.80 58.59
C ASN A 472 27.95 3.17 59.00
N PHE A 473 27.55 3.40 60.25
CA PHE A 473 26.22 3.02 60.74
C PHE A 473 25.10 3.84 60.08
N PHE A 474 25.39 5.06 59.62
CA PHE A 474 24.43 5.92 58.92
C PHE A 474 24.27 5.57 57.44
N ALA A 475 25.36 5.24 56.71
CA ALA A 475 25.26 4.81 55.32
C ALA A 475 24.50 3.49 55.14
N LYS A 476 24.48 2.61 56.16
CA LYS A 476 23.69 1.38 56.11
C LYS A 476 22.20 1.67 56.06
N LYS A 477 21.74 2.66 56.85
CA LYS A 477 20.33 3.06 56.93
C LYS A 477 19.88 3.84 55.69
N GLU A 478 20.75 4.67 55.12
CA GLU A 478 20.51 5.33 53.83
C GLU A 478 20.52 4.32 52.67
N SER A 479 21.42 3.33 52.67
CA SER A 479 21.41 2.27 51.65
C SER A 479 20.17 1.40 51.75
N GLU A 480 19.66 1.14 52.96
CA GLU A 480 18.44 0.35 53.16
C GLU A 480 17.18 1.13 52.74
N MET A 481 17.14 2.44 52.97
CA MET A 481 16.06 3.29 52.44
C MET A 481 16.14 3.43 50.93
N ALA A 482 17.33 3.63 50.36
CA ALA A 482 17.54 3.68 48.92
C ALA A 482 17.18 2.34 48.26
N LYS A 483 17.48 1.21 48.91
CA LYS A 483 17.13 -0.14 48.44
C LYS A 483 15.64 -0.40 48.54
N LYS A 484 14.97 0.03 49.61
CA LYS A 484 13.50 -0.03 49.74
C LYS A 484 12.78 0.90 48.76
N GLU A 485 13.34 2.07 48.47
CA GLU A 485 12.78 2.99 47.47
C GLU A 485 13.01 2.49 46.04
N ALA A 486 14.15 1.83 45.78
CA ALA A 486 14.43 1.14 44.53
C ALA A 486 13.54 -0.10 44.35
N GLU A 487 13.32 -0.90 45.40
CA GLU A 487 12.37 -2.04 45.40
C GLU A 487 10.93 -1.56 45.23
N LYS A 488 10.55 -0.43 45.88
CA LYS A 488 9.23 0.17 45.67
C LYS A 488 9.05 0.68 44.24
N LYS A 489 10.06 1.34 43.66
CA LYS A 489 10.05 1.77 42.25
C LYS A 489 10.10 0.59 41.26
N ALA A 490 10.74 -0.52 41.64
CA ALA A 490 10.76 -1.76 40.85
C ALA A 490 9.39 -2.45 40.89
N ASN A 491 8.75 -2.52 42.06
CA ASN A 491 7.41 -3.09 42.24
C ASN A 491 6.31 -2.19 41.63
N GLU A 492 6.47 -0.87 41.66
CA GLU A 492 5.58 0.07 40.94
C GLU A 492 5.76 -0.04 39.42
N LYS A 493 6.97 -0.39 38.93
CA LYS A 493 7.22 -0.73 37.52
C LYS A 493 6.66 -2.11 37.13
N GLU A 494 6.69 -3.10 38.01
CA GLU A 494 6.05 -4.41 37.78
C GLU A 494 4.53 -4.33 37.82
N ALA A 495 3.94 -3.47 38.67
CA ALA A 495 2.51 -3.21 38.71
C ALA A 495 1.99 -2.45 37.47
N GLN A 496 2.88 -1.78 36.72
CA GLN A 496 2.62 -1.20 35.40
C GLN A 496 3.12 -2.08 34.25
N GLY A 497 3.54 -3.32 34.54
CA GLY A 497 4.13 -4.27 33.60
C GLY A 497 3.12 -4.85 32.61
N GLY A 498 2.62 -4.01 31.70
CA GLY A 498 2.11 -4.49 30.43
C GLY A 498 3.23 -5.22 29.69
N THR A 499 3.08 -6.53 29.51
CA THR A 499 4.04 -7.36 28.78
C THR A 499 4.16 -6.89 27.34
N SER A 500 5.40 -6.83 26.86
CA SER A 500 5.77 -6.21 25.60
C SER A 500 5.88 -7.23 24.47
N TYR A 501 5.14 -6.99 23.38
CA TYR A 501 5.17 -7.80 22.16
C TYR A 501 6.12 -7.13 21.17
N TYR A 502 7.06 -7.90 20.62
CA TYR A 502 8.01 -7.38 19.67
C TYR A 502 8.16 -8.30 18.46
N LEU A 503 8.20 -7.68 17.28
CA LEU A 503 8.33 -8.34 16.00
C LEU A 503 9.82 -8.52 15.68
N GLN A 504 10.28 -9.78 15.56
CA GLN A 504 11.61 -10.09 15.02
C GLN A 504 11.57 -10.01 13.49
N ALA A 505 12.72 -9.82 12.83
CA ALA A 505 12.77 -9.91 11.37
C ALA A 505 12.34 -11.32 10.91
N TYR A 506 11.27 -11.39 10.12
CA TYR A 506 10.85 -12.63 9.50
C TYR A 506 11.64 -12.83 8.20
N PRO A 507 12.32 -13.97 8.01
CA PRO A 507 13.09 -14.24 6.79
C PRO A 507 12.14 -14.49 5.62
N TRP A 508 12.32 -13.74 4.53
CA TRP A 508 11.45 -13.84 3.35
C TRP A 508 11.49 -15.25 2.73
N GLU A 509 12.59 -16.00 2.90
CA GLU A 509 12.77 -17.36 2.39
C GLU A 509 11.75 -18.35 2.98
N LYS A 510 11.16 -18.01 4.14
CA LYS A 510 10.18 -18.87 4.84
C LYS A 510 8.73 -18.51 4.59
N VAL A 511 8.46 -17.47 3.81
CA VAL A 511 7.11 -16.94 3.57
C VAL A 511 6.16 -17.99 2.99
N TRP A 512 6.69 -18.92 2.18
CA TRP A 512 5.92 -19.99 1.55
C TRP A 512 5.37 -21.05 2.52
N ALA A 513 5.73 -21.00 3.81
CA ALA A 513 5.14 -21.83 4.86
C ALA A 513 3.76 -21.33 5.32
N PHE A 514 3.32 -20.14 4.92
CA PHE A 514 1.98 -19.63 5.22
C PHE A 514 0.95 -20.15 4.21
N PRO A 515 -0.25 -20.56 4.66
CA PRO A 515 -1.31 -20.97 3.78
C PRO A 515 -1.74 -19.77 2.93
N LEU A 516 -1.45 -19.81 1.64
CA LEU A 516 -2.22 -19.06 0.67
C LEU A 516 -3.63 -19.68 0.64
N ASN A 517 -4.68 -18.86 0.56
CA ASN A 517 -6.05 -19.31 0.70
C ASN A 517 -6.32 -20.56 -0.19
N PRO A 518 -6.63 -21.74 0.40
CA PRO A 518 -6.82 -22.99 -0.34
C PRO A 518 -8.06 -22.97 -1.26
N GLY A 519 -8.94 -21.96 -1.13
CA GLY A 519 -10.06 -21.71 -2.03
C GLY A 519 -9.66 -21.32 -3.45
N CYS A 520 -8.42 -20.83 -3.64
CA CYS A 520 -7.79 -20.85 -4.95
C CYS A 520 -7.09 -22.20 -5.12
N LYS A 521 -7.85 -23.22 -5.56
CA LYS A 521 -7.24 -24.12 -6.55
C LYS A 521 -6.66 -23.18 -7.59
N ALA A 522 -5.34 -23.16 -7.76
CA ALA A 522 -4.70 -22.60 -8.93
C ALA A 522 -5.46 -23.22 -10.09
N GLY A 523 -6.44 -22.48 -10.60
CA GLY A 523 -7.23 -22.91 -11.71
C GLY A 523 -6.19 -23.23 -12.76
N ALA A 524 -6.36 -24.39 -13.38
CA ALA A 524 -5.88 -24.56 -14.72
C ALA A 524 -6.42 -23.36 -15.53
N ALA A 525 -5.67 -22.26 -15.53
CA ALA A 525 -5.65 -21.34 -16.61
C ALA A 525 -5.18 -22.22 -17.77
N LYS A 526 -6.17 -22.78 -18.49
CA LYS A 526 -5.94 -23.16 -19.87
C LYS A 526 -5.15 -21.99 -20.46
N PRO A 527 -4.00 -22.22 -21.10
CA PRO A 527 -3.32 -21.16 -21.80
C PRO A 527 -4.35 -20.59 -22.78
N MET A 528 -4.82 -19.37 -22.52
CA MET A 528 -5.44 -18.59 -23.58
C MET A 528 -4.32 -18.40 -24.60
N ARG A 529 -4.52 -19.03 -25.76
CA ARG A 529 -3.73 -18.78 -26.95
C ARG A 529 -3.83 -17.32 -27.36
#